data_AF-A0A9X1UV80-F1
#
_entry.id   AF-A0A9X1UV80-F1
#
_cell.length_a   1.000
_cell.length_b   1.000
_cell.length_c   1.000
_cell.angle_alpha   90.00
_cell.angle_beta   90.00
_cell.angle_gamma   90.00
#
_symmetry.space_group_name_H-M   'P 1'
#
loop_
_entity.id
_entity.type
_entity.pdbx_description
1 polymer ?
#
loop_
_entity_poly.entity_id
_entity_poly.type
_entity_poly.pdbx_seq_one_letter_code
_entity_poly.pdbx_strand_id
1 'polypeptide(L)'
;MEDSDPQLTDSAEMNKGNSEVLPELYSKRVIYIFSVIFSTIFGTVLLMSNLKQVKDNKARWEVLAFGVIFTVGSAITLTTVQLQTNLGIPLNILGAVILNEFFWNRSIGKDAEFEKKSWHKPAIISALITLPFAIALFAAG
;
A
#
# COMPACT_ATOMS: atom_id res chain seq x y z
N MET A 1 53.62 -34.84 -1.22
CA MET A 1 53.43 -33.41 -0.91
C MET A 1 52.51 -32.91 -2.00
N GLU A 2 51.22 -32.88 -1.69
CA GLU A 2 50.15 -32.59 -2.65
C GLU A 2 50.02 -31.07 -2.75
N ASP A 3 50.46 -30.54 -3.88
CA ASP A 3 50.47 -29.11 -4.20
C ASP A 3 49.02 -28.63 -4.30
N SER A 4 48.56 -27.95 -3.25
CA SER A 4 47.20 -27.45 -3.14
C SER A 4 47.11 -26.16 -3.95
N ASP A 5 46.48 -26.22 -5.11
CA ASP A 5 46.27 -25.07 -6.00
C ASP A 5 45.54 -23.91 -5.27
N PRO A 6 46.22 -22.76 -5.03
CA PRO A 6 45.66 -21.65 -4.28
C PRO A 6 44.54 -20.88 -5.01
N GLN A 7 44.23 -21.21 -6.27
CA GLN A 7 43.21 -20.53 -7.08
C GLN A 7 41.77 -21.00 -6.81
N LEU A 8 41.58 -22.16 -6.17
CA LEU A 8 40.25 -22.74 -5.90
C LEU A 8 39.58 -22.18 -4.64
N THR A 9 40.34 -21.61 -3.70
CA THR A 9 39.78 -21.03 -2.46
C THR A 9 39.33 -19.57 -2.63
N ASP A 10 39.91 -18.83 -3.56
CA ASP A 10 39.61 -17.40 -3.77
C ASP A 10 38.29 -17.17 -4.55
N SER A 11 37.95 -18.07 -5.47
CA SER A 11 36.69 -18.00 -6.25
C SER A 11 35.45 -18.41 -5.44
N ALA A 12 35.61 -19.19 -4.36
CA ALA A 12 34.53 -19.61 -3.49
C ALA A 12 34.17 -18.57 -2.42
N GLU A 13 35.09 -17.66 -2.07
CA GLU A 13 34.86 -16.64 -1.03
C GLU A 13 34.31 -15.31 -1.59
N MET A 14 34.46 -15.03 -2.89
CA MET A 14 33.92 -13.81 -3.53
C MET A 14 32.42 -13.83 -3.84
N ASN A 15 31.67 -14.87 -3.45
CA ASN A 15 30.22 -14.97 -3.69
C ASN A 15 29.41 -15.06 -2.39
N LYS A 16 29.86 -14.36 -1.35
CA LYS A 16 29.20 -14.32 -0.04
C LYS A 16 29.02 -12.86 0.37
N GLY A 17 27.93 -12.21 -0.04
CA GLY A 17 27.63 -10.90 0.52
C GLY A 17 26.59 -9.99 -0.11
N ASN A 18 25.88 -10.37 -1.17
CA ASN A 18 24.73 -9.59 -1.64
C ASN A 18 23.49 -10.47 -1.73
N SER A 19 23.04 -10.97 -0.57
CA SER A 19 21.63 -11.33 -0.42
C SER A 19 20.85 -10.06 -0.73
N GLU A 20 20.19 -9.99 -1.88
CA GLU A 20 19.38 -8.85 -2.27
C GLU A 20 18.27 -8.70 -1.21
N VAL A 21 18.44 -7.77 -0.27
CA VAL A 21 17.48 -7.59 0.83
C VAL A 21 16.21 -7.01 0.22
N LEU A 22 15.23 -7.87 0.00
CA LEU A 22 13.95 -7.50 -0.56
C LEU A 22 13.23 -6.52 0.37
N PRO A 23 12.59 -5.47 -0.17
CA PRO A 23 11.86 -4.52 0.66
C PRO A 23 10.62 -5.20 1.27
N GLU A 24 10.35 -4.93 2.54
CA GLU A 24 9.09 -5.35 3.17
C GLU A 24 7.95 -4.42 2.75
N LEU A 25 7.00 -4.93 1.96
CA LEU A 25 5.87 -4.16 1.40
C LEU A 25 4.52 -4.79 1.73
N TYR A 26 3.51 -3.95 1.94
CA TYR A 26 2.11 -4.39 1.91
C TYR A 26 1.75 -4.83 0.49
N SER A 27 1.07 -5.95 0.29
CA SER A 27 0.69 -6.37 -1.06
C SER A 27 -0.41 -5.49 -1.65
N LYS A 28 -0.54 -5.49 -2.99
CA LYS A 28 -1.66 -4.87 -3.70
C LYS A 28 -3.02 -5.25 -3.13
N ARG A 29 -3.20 -6.54 -2.83
CA ARG A 29 -4.44 -7.07 -2.24
C ARG A 29 -4.73 -6.43 -0.87
N VAL A 30 -3.71 -6.26 -0.02
CA VAL A 30 -3.88 -5.61 1.29
C VAL A 30 -4.28 -4.15 1.10
N ILE A 31 -3.59 -3.40 0.23
CA ILE A 31 -3.92 -1.99 -0.06
C ILE A 31 -5.35 -1.87 -0.61
N TYR A 32 -5.73 -2.76 -1.52
CA TYR A 32 -7.07 -2.80 -2.08
C TYR A 32 -8.15 -3.02 -1.01
N ILE A 33 -7.99 -4.05 -0.18
CA ILE A 33 -8.96 -4.37 0.89
C ILE A 33 -9.10 -3.20 1.87
N PHE A 34 -8.00 -2.59 2.29
CA PHE A 34 -8.05 -1.43 3.18
C PHE A 34 -8.76 -0.25 2.54
N SER A 35 -8.52 -0.01 1.26
CA SER A 35 -9.19 1.05 0.50
C SER A 35 -10.70 0.85 0.42
N VAL A 36 -11.14 -0.39 0.17
CA VAL A 36 -12.57 -0.71 0.00
C VAL A 36 -13.32 -0.72 1.33
N ILE A 37 -12.74 -1.34 2.36
CA ILE A 37 -13.41 -1.54 3.66
C ILE A 37 -13.37 -0.28 4.53
N PHE A 38 -12.21 0.37 4.64
CA PHE A 38 -12.04 1.52 5.55
C PHE A 38 -12.17 2.87 4.84
N SER A 39 -11.70 2.95 3.60
CA SER A 39 -11.76 4.07 2.62
C SER A 39 -10.41 4.26 1.92
N THR A 40 -10.42 4.93 0.76
CA THR A 40 -9.22 5.15 -0.06
C THR A 40 -8.06 5.80 0.70
N ILE A 41 -8.31 6.64 1.70
CA ILE A 41 -7.23 7.27 2.48
C ILE A 41 -6.42 6.25 3.28
N PHE A 42 -7.02 5.15 3.74
CA PHE A 42 -6.28 4.09 4.43
C PHE A 42 -5.36 3.34 3.47
N GLY A 43 -5.85 3.00 2.28
CA GLY A 43 -5.00 2.43 1.23
C GLY A 43 -3.85 3.36 0.84
N THR A 44 -4.11 4.67 0.79
CA THR A 44 -3.10 5.70 0.52
C THR A 44 -1.97 5.64 1.55
N VAL A 45 -2.30 5.58 2.84
CA VAL A 45 -1.29 5.49 3.92
C VAL A 45 -0.45 4.22 3.80
N LEU A 46 -1.08 3.08 3.47
CA LEU A 46 -0.35 1.82 3.26
C LEU A 46 0.59 1.92 2.06
N LEU A 47 0.12 2.46 0.93
CA LEU A 47 0.97 2.64 -0.25
C LEU A 47 2.10 3.65 0.01
N MET A 48 1.84 4.73 0.73
CA MET A 48 2.89 5.66 1.18
C MET A 48 3.95 4.95 2.05
N SER A 49 3.55 4.01 2.90
CA SER A 49 4.51 3.21 3.68
C SER A 49 5.37 2.36 2.75
N ASN A 50 4.82 1.79 1.68
CA ASN A 50 5.59 1.01 0.72
C ASN A 50 6.56 1.88 -0.07
N LEU A 51 6.11 3.05 -0.54
CA LEU A 51 6.94 3.99 -1.29
C LEU A 51 8.10 4.53 -0.45
N LYS A 52 7.90 4.67 0.86
CA LYS A 52 8.99 4.97 1.80
C LYS A 52 10.04 3.85 1.85
N GLN A 53 9.63 2.58 1.80
CA GLN A 53 10.55 1.43 1.86
C GLN A 53 11.40 1.33 0.58
N VAL A 54 10.81 1.61 -0.58
CA VAL A 54 11.55 1.66 -1.87
C VAL A 54 12.22 3.01 -2.13
N LYS A 55 12.21 3.92 -1.14
CA LYS A 55 12.83 5.26 -1.19
C LYS A 55 12.32 6.17 -2.33
N ASP A 56 11.15 5.90 -2.89
CA ASP A 56 10.50 6.76 -3.89
C ASP A 56 9.69 7.87 -3.20
N ASN A 57 10.42 8.89 -2.74
CA ASN A 57 9.81 10.03 -2.05
C ASN A 57 8.91 10.86 -2.98
N LYS A 58 9.19 10.90 -4.28
CA LYS A 58 8.37 11.66 -5.24
C LYS A 58 7.01 11.01 -5.37
N ALA A 59 6.96 9.71 -5.69
CA ALA A 59 5.70 8.97 -5.76
C ALA A 59 4.94 9.01 -4.43
N ARG A 60 5.65 8.97 -3.29
CA ARG A 60 5.02 9.06 -1.97
C ARG A 60 4.23 10.35 -1.79
N TRP A 61 4.78 11.50 -2.22
CA TRP A 61 4.07 12.78 -2.18
C TRP A 61 2.94 12.85 -3.21
N GLU A 62 3.13 12.30 -4.42
CA GLU A 62 2.05 12.20 -5.42
C GLU A 62 0.87 11.37 -4.88
N VAL A 63 1.13 10.24 -4.24
CA VAL A 63 0.10 9.39 -3.61
C VAL A 63 -0.60 10.11 -2.47
N LEU A 64 0.14 10.84 -1.61
CA LEU A 64 -0.49 11.61 -0.53
C LEU A 64 -1.43 12.69 -1.10
N ALA A 65 -0.96 13.45 -2.09
CA ALA A 65 -1.78 14.48 -2.75
C ALA A 65 -3.03 13.87 -3.37
N PHE A 66 -2.88 12.75 -4.10
CA PHE A 66 -4.01 11.99 -4.64
C PHE A 66 -4.98 11.57 -3.54
N GLY A 67 -4.52 10.93 -2.48
CA GLY A 67 -5.39 10.41 -1.43
C GLY A 67 -6.19 11.52 -0.74
N VAL A 68 -5.57 12.68 -0.48
CA VAL A 68 -6.27 13.84 0.09
C VAL A 68 -7.30 14.39 -0.89
N ILE A 69 -6.91 14.68 -2.13
CA ILE A 69 -7.80 15.26 -3.15
C ILE A 69 -8.97 14.31 -3.44
N PHE A 70 -8.69 13.02 -3.61
CA PHE A 70 -9.71 12.00 -3.88
C PHE A 70 -10.68 11.85 -2.73
N THR A 71 -10.21 11.87 -1.48
CA THR A 71 -11.07 11.76 -0.29
C THR A 71 -11.98 12.97 -0.15
N VAL A 72 -11.44 14.18 -0.31
CA VAL A 72 -12.23 15.42 -0.27
C VAL A 72 -13.25 15.44 -1.41
N GLY A 73 -12.82 15.12 -2.64
CA GLY A 73 -13.69 15.03 -3.81
C GLY A 73 -14.81 13.99 -3.63
N SER A 74 -14.50 12.83 -3.03
CA SER A 74 -15.49 11.81 -2.73
C SER A 74 -16.51 12.29 -1.70
N ALA A 75 -16.07 12.97 -0.63
CA ALA A 75 -16.97 13.54 0.37
C ALA A 75 -17.91 14.60 -0.22
N ILE A 76 -17.39 15.50 -1.06
CA ILE A 76 -18.21 16.48 -1.80
C ILE A 76 -19.18 15.77 -2.74
N THR A 77 -18.73 14.74 -3.45
CA THR A 77 -19.59 13.98 -4.38
C THR A 77 -20.74 13.32 -3.62
N LEU A 78 -20.45 12.66 -2.50
CA LEU A 78 -21.46 11.98 -1.68
C LEU A 78 -22.49 12.93 -1.05
N THR A 79 -22.14 14.19 -0.85
CA THR A 79 -23.03 15.19 -0.23
C THR A 79 -23.81 16.02 -1.24
N THR A 80 -23.28 16.21 -2.46
CA THR A 80 -23.91 17.03 -3.50
C THR A 80 -24.74 16.22 -4.49
N VAL A 81 -24.38 14.96 -4.73
CA VAL A 81 -25.07 14.09 -5.68
C VAL A 81 -26.23 13.39 -4.98
N GLN A 82 -27.45 13.85 -5.26
CA GLN A 82 -28.70 13.26 -4.75
C GLN A 82 -29.07 11.98 -5.51
N LEU A 83 -28.20 10.99 -5.49
CA LEU A 83 -28.51 9.65 -6.00
C LEU A 83 -29.16 8.82 -4.89
N GLN A 84 -30.16 8.02 -5.27
CA GLN A 84 -30.76 7.02 -4.37
C GLN A 84 -29.82 5.84 -4.09
N THR A 85 -28.63 5.80 -4.70
CA THR A 85 -27.66 4.71 -4.60
C THR A 85 -26.44 5.13 -3.78
N ASN A 86 -25.89 4.19 -2.99
CA ASN A 86 -24.69 4.43 -2.19
C ASN A 86 -23.43 4.44 -3.08
N LEU A 87 -22.97 5.64 -3.45
CA LEU A 87 -21.74 5.83 -4.23
C LEU A 87 -20.45 5.60 -3.43
N GLY A 88 -20.51 5.45 -2.10
CA GLY A 88 -19.34 5.36 -1.24
C GLY A 88 -18.47 4.14 -1.56
N ILE A 89 -19.09 2.97 -1.72
CA ILE A 89 -18.37 1.73 -2.09
C ILE A 89 -17.75 1.84 -3.50
N PRO A 90 -18.50 2.23 -4.55
CA PRO A 90 -17.91 2.48 -5.87
C PRO A 90 -16.74 3.47 -5.87
N LEU A 91 -16.84 4.59 -5.15
CA LEU A 91 -15.75 5.56 -5.04
C LEU A 91 -14.54 4.97 -4.33
N ASN A 92 -14.73 4.21 -3.25
CA ASN A 92 -13.64 3.53 -2.56
C ASN A 92 -12.94 2.50 -3.47
N ILE A 93 -13.71 1.72 -4.24
CA ILE A 93 -13.18 0.78 -5.24
C ILE A 93 -12.38 1.53 -6.31
N LEU A 94 -12.91 2.62 -6.85
CA LEU A 94 -12.22 3.44 -7.85
C LEU A 94 -10.87 3.93 -7.30
N GLY A 95 -10.86 4.46 -6.08
CA GLY A 95 -9.63 4.88 -5.41
C GLY A 95 -8.66 3.70 -5.21
N ALA A 96 -9.17 2.53 -4.81
CA ALA A 96 -8.37 1.31 -4.64
C ALA A 96 -7.71 0.86 -5.95
N VAL A 97 -8.43 0.94 -7.07
CA VAL A 97 -7.93 0.61 -8.40
C VAL A 97 -6.86 1.61 -8.82
N ILE A 98 -7.06 2.92 -8.62
CA ILE A 98 -6.04 3.92 -8.96
C ILE A 98 -4.76 3.69 -8.15
N LEU A 99 -4.86 3.43 -6.85
CA LEU A 99 -3.69 3.12 -6.02
C LEU A 99 -2.91 1.88 -6.52
N ASN A 100 -3.62 0.81 -6.89
CA ASN A 100 -3.00 -0.47 -7.27
C ASN A 100 -2.55 -0.54 -8.74
N GLU A 101 -3.30 0.04 -9.65
CA GLU A 101 -3.02 -0.08 -11.08
C GLU A 101 -2.19 1.07 -11.63
N PHE A 102 -2.32 2.28 -11.06
CA PHE A 102 -1.52 3.41 -11.47
C PHE A 102 -0.28 3.55 -10.58
N PHE A 103 -0.46 3.86 -9.29
CA PHE A 103 0.67 4.25 -8.43
C PHE A 103 1.60 3.09 -8.09
N TRP A 104 1.06 1.93 -7.72
CA TRP A 104 1.89 0.75 -7.46
C TRP A 104 2.68 0.34 -8.71
N ASN A 105 1.98 0.12 -9.84
CA ASN A 105 2.62 -0.37 -11.05
C ASN A 105 3.69 0.59 -11.57
N ARG A 106 3.46 1.90 -11.45
CA ARG A 106 4.40 2.94 -11.87
C ARG A 106 5.64 3.03 -10.97
N SER A 107 5.49 2.85 -9.67
CA SER A 107 6.57 3.18 -8.71
C SER A 107 7.32 1.95 -8.19
N ILE A 108 6.61 0.84 -7.96
CA ILE A 108 7.17 -0.40 -7.43
C ILE A 108 7.41 -1.40 -8.56
N GLY A 109 6.51 -1.44 -9.55
CA GLY A 109 6.54 -2.42 -10.64
C GLY A 109 5.49 -3.51 -10.45
N LYS A 110 4.96 -4.00 -11.57
CA LYS A 110 3.86 -4.97 -11.59
C LYS A 110 4.27 -6.32 -10.98
N ASP A 111 5.49 -6.75 -11.30
CA ASP A 111 6.05 -8.06 -10.96
C ASP A 111 7.25 -7.93 -10.00
N ALA A 112 7.29 -6.84 -9.22
CA ALA A 112 8.36 -6.62 -8.25
C ALA A 112 8.36 -7.70 -7.16
N GLU A 113 9.53 -8.23 -6.86
CA GLU A 113 9.73 -9.14 -5.73
C GLU A 113 9.82 -8.35 -4.43
N PHE A 114 9.15 -8.83 -3.38
CA PHE A 114 9.12 -8.17 -2.08
C PHE A 114 8.76 -9.16 -0.96
N GLU A 115 9.20 -8.84 0.26
CA GLU A 115 8.76 -9.57 1.45
C GLU A 115 7.43 -9.03 1.94
N LYS A 116 6.49 -9.93 2.27
CA LYS A 116 5.14 -9.54 2.70
C LYS A 116 5.17 -8.91 4.09
N LYS A 117 4.88 -7.62 4.14
CA LYS A 117 4.71 -6.89 5.40
C LYS A 117 3.41 -7.28 6.11
N SER A 118 3.48 -7.45 7.44
CA SER A 118 2.32 -7.84 8.26
C SER A 118 1.24 -6.75 8.29
N TRP A 119 0.00 -7.13 7.94
CA TRP A 119 -1.17 -6.24 7.84
C TRP A 119 -1.97 -6.07 9.15
N HIS A 120 -1.65 -6.85 10.18
CA HIS A 120 -2.42 -6.86 11.44
C HIS A 120 -2.34 -5.51 12.19
N LYS A 121 -1.13 -4.94 12.29
CA LYS A 121 -0.92 -3.64 12.96
C LYS A 121 -1.77 -2.52 12.33
N PRO A 122 -1.71 -2.28 11.00
CA PRO A 122 -2.57 -1.27 10.40
C PRO A 122 -4.06 -1.64 10.48
N ALA A 123 -4.44 -2.92 10.42
CA ALA A 123 -5.86 -3.29 10.51
C ALA A 123 -6.48 -2.95 11.85
N ILE A 124 -5.76 -3.19 12.95
CA ILE A 124 -6.23 -2.83 14.30
C ILE A 124 -6.41 -1.31 14.41
N ILE A 125 -5.43 -0.54 13.92
CA ILE A 125 -5.50 0.94 13.93
C ILE A 125 -6.69 1.42 13.09
N SER A 126 -6.85 0.90 11.88
CA SER A 126 -7.98 1.27 11.01
C SER A 126 -9.32 0.92 11.64
N ALA A 127 -9.45 -0.26 12.24
CA ALA A 127 -10.69 -0.67 12.91
C ALA A 127 -11.01 0.22 14.11
N LEU A 128 -10.03 0.56 14.95
CA LEU A 128 -10.20 1.47 16.09
C LEU A 128 -10.65 2.87 15.65
N ILE A 129 -10.20 3.34 14.49
CA ILE A 129 -10.62 4.62 13.93
C ILE A 129 -12.02 4.50 13.34
N THR A 130 -12.29 3.53 12.48
CA THR A 130 -13.54 3.46 11.69
C THR A 130 -14.74 2.98 12.50
N LEU A 131 -14.56 2.09 13.48
CA LEU A 131 -15.67 1.46 14.20
C LEU A 131 -16.52 2.45 15.01
N PRO A 132 -15.95 3.43 15.75
CA PRO A 132 -16.76 4.46 16.42
C PRO A 132 -17.62 5.29 15.47
N PHE A 133 -17.10 5.65 14.29
CA PHE A 133 -17.87 6.39 13.29
C PHE A 133 -19.00 5.53 12.70
N ALA A 134 -18.72 4.25 12.43
CA ALA A 134 -19.74 3.33 11.95
C ALA A 134 -20.86 3.16 12.98
N ILE A 135 -20.53 2.98 14.27
CA ILE A 135 -21.51 2.89 15.35
C ILE A 135 -22.33 4.18 15.45
N ALA A 136 -21.67 5.35 15.42
CA ALA A 136 -22.36 6.63 15.48
C ALA A 136 -23.35 6.82 14.32
N LEU A 137 -23.01 6.36 13.11
CA LEU A 137 -23.89 6.43 11.95
C LEU A 137 -25.17 5.59 12.15
N PHE A 138 -25.06 4.37 12.70
CA PHE A 138 -26.21 3.50 12.95
C PHE A 138 -27.01 3.90 14.20
N ALA A 139 -26.38 4.53 15.19
CA ALA A 139 -27.06 4.98 16.41
C ALA A 139 -27.81 6.32 16.21
N ALA A 140 -27.40 7.12 15.22
CA ALA A 140 -28.00 8.42 14.90
C ALA A 140 -29.04 8.37 13.76
N GLY A 141 -29.22 7.22 13.10
CA GLY A 141 -30.24 6.98 12.07
C GLY A 141 -31.39 6.16 12.61
#